data_AF-A0A8B6ESV4-F1
#
_entry.id   AF-A0A8B6ESV4-F1
#
_cell.length_a   1.000
_cell.length_b   1.000
_cell.length_c   1.000
_cell.angle_alpha   90.00
_cell.angle_beta   90.00
_cell.angle_gamma   90.00
#
_symmetry.space_group_name_H-M   'P 1'
#
loop_
_entity.id
_entity.type
_entity.pdbx_description
1 polymer ?
#
loop_
_entity_poly.entity_id
_entity_poly.type
_entity_poly.pdbx_seq_one_letter_code
_entity_poly.pdbx_strand_id
1 'polypeptide(L)'
;MLMIDKNVLLGCIYIPPENTKYASNDAFNDIETEMSDLIEKTNSYVSLVGDFNAKTKLLSDIVIPDSKLFEILDDIVDDDVLSYVYDYENLLQNDVPMKRYSTDISVPNNYGHKLIDFCKRNNLYIGNGRLPGKDFLIGEKTCKNVSLIDYILFSSHVFSLFKSFYVSEFNPLFSDVHSSLCFKLHATVNNFTINSSIDDSNTPTHTPRWIPTKQNQFIESINNDVTMFTTIESLLDELDEQGQGQHTKKHYKLSSEQSWRTL
;
A
#
# COMPACT_ATOMS: atom_id res chain seq x y z
N MET A 1 -1.14 -19.39 -18.20
CA MET A 1 -0.48 -18.38 -17.36
C MET A 1 -0.83 -17.04 -17.96
N LEU A 2 -1.63 -16.21 -17.28
CA LEU A 2 -1.95 -14.86 -17.76
C LEU A 2 -0.68 -14.03 -17.58
N MET A 3 -0.05 -13.64 -18.69
CA MET A 3 1.05 -12.68 -18.70
C MET A 3 0.45 -11.34 -19.07
N ILE A 4 0.66 -10.33 -18.24
CA ILE A 4 0.41 -8.94 -18.65
C ILE A 4 1.50 -8.52 -19.64
N ASP A 5 1.15 -7.63 -20.55
CA ASP A 5 1.98 -7.15 -21.66
C ASP A 5 2.90 -5.98 -21.28
N LYS A 6 2.68 -5.37 -20.11
CA LYS A 6 3.46 -4.23 -19.60
C LYS A 6 4.05 -4.52 -18.22
N ASN A 7 5.04 -3.72 -17.83
CA ASN A 7 5.54 -3.71 -16.45
C ASN A 7 4.50 -3.10 -15.49
N VAL A 8 4.73 -3.28 -14.18
CA VAL A 8 3.93 -2.64 -13.13
C VAL A 8 4.81 -1.69 -12.33
N LEU A 9 4.38 -0.43 -12.25
CA LEU A 9 4.91 0.55 -11.30
C LEU A 9 4.22 0.37 -9.96
N LEU A 10 5.01 0.17 -8.90
CA LEU A 10 4.54 0.12 -7.53
C LEU A 10 4.91 1.42 -6.81
N GLY A 11 3.90 2.24 -6.51
CA GLY A 11 4.07 3.49 -5.76
C GLY A 11 3.72 3.31 -4.29
N CYS A 12 4.53 3.86 -3.39
CA CYS A 12 4.24 3.90 -1.96
C CYS A 12 3.76 5.31 -1.57
N ILE A 13 2.58 5.41 -0.98
CA ILE A 13 1.91 6.68 -0.70
C ILE A 13 1.76 6.91 0.80
N TYR A 14 1.99 8.15 1.22
CA TYR A 14 1.60 8.64 2.53
C TYR A 14 1.00 10.04 2.38
N ILE A 15 -0.28 10.19 2.72
CA ILE A 15 -0.97 11.49 2.77
C ILE A 15 -1.18 11.85 4.25
N PRO A 16 -0.62 12.97 4.75
CA PRO A 16 -0.82 13.39 6.13
C PRO A 16 -2.31 13.59 6.46
N PRO A 17 -2.80 13.31 7.68
CA PRO A 17 -4.22 13.47 8.01
C PRO A 17 -4.72 14.92 7.80
N GLU A 18 -5.98 15.08 7.36
CA GLU A 18 -6.61 16.36 6.98
C GLU A 18 -6.52 17.47 8.04
N ASN A 19 -6.48 17.10 9.32
CA ASN A 19 -6.46 18.01 10.45
C ASN A 19 -5.05 18.37 10.92
N THR A 20 -4.01 17.96 10.19
CA THR A 20 -2.62 18.27 10.52
C THR A 20 -2.12 19.48 9.73
N LYS A 21 -1.08 20.14 10.25
CA LYS A 21 -0.41 21.26 9.55
C LYS A 21 0.30 20.85 8.25
N TYR A 22 0.42 19.55 7.99
CA TYR A 22 1.05 18.98 6.79
C TYR A 22 0.02 18.56 5.74
N ALA A 23 -1.28 18.68 6.05
CA ALA A 23 -2.34 18.40 5.11
C ALA A 23 -2.22 19.34 3.90
N SER A 24 -2.20 18.75 2.70
CA SER A 24 -2.34 19.49 1.45
C SER A 24 -3.72 19.21 0.86
N ASN A 25 -4.35 20.24 0.32
CA ASN A 25 -5.59 20.07 -0.45
C ASN A 25 -5.32 19.45 -1.83
N ASP A 26 -4.10 19.60 -2.32
CA ASP A 26 -3.65 19.21 -3.66
C ASP A 26 -2.91 17.87 -3.66
N ALA A 27 -2.77 17.20 -2.50
CA ALA A 27 -2.03 15.94 -2.37
C ALA A 27 -2.40 14.89 -3.44
N PHE A 28 -3.69 14.74 -3.76
CA PHE A 28 -4.15 13.82 -4.79
C PHE A 28 -3.80 14.27 -6.21
N ASN A 29 -3.80 15.58 -6.49
CA ASN A 29 -3.40 16.15 -7.79
C ASN A 29 -1.89 16.02 -8.00
N ASP A 30 -1.10 16.20 -6.93
CA ASP A 30 0.35 16.03 -6.94
C ASP A 30 0.70 14.57 -7.29
N ILE A 31 0.06 13.61 -6.60
CA ILE A 31 0.21 12.18 -6.89
C ILE A 31 -0.22 11.85 -8.32
N GLU A 32 -1.34 12.38 -8.78
CA GLU A 32 -1.88 12.14 -10.13
C GLU A 32 -0.93 12.61 -11.22
N THR A 33 -0.34 13.78 -11.04
CA THR A 33 0.59 14.38 -11.99
C THR A 33 1.87 13.54 -12.07
N GLU A 34 2.46 13.19 -10.93
CA GLU A 34 3.66 12.36 -10.88
C GLU A 34 3.41 10.94 -11.45
N MET A 35 2.28 10.34 -11.09
CA MET A 35 1.87 9.04 -11.59
C MET A 35 1.71 9.07 -13.12
N SER A 36 1.03 10.08 -13.66
CA SER A 36 0.81 10.21 -15.11
C SER A 36 2.14 10.34 -15.86
N ASP A 37 3.04 11.19 -15.37
CA ASP A 37 4.39 11.37 -15.93
C ASP A 37 5.17 10.04 -15.95
N LEU A 38 5.09 9.25 -14.87
CA LEU A 38 5.81 7.98 -14.77
C LEU A 38 5.20 6.91 -15.68
N ILE A 39 3.87 6.84 -15.76
CA ILE A 39 3.16 5.91 -16.66
C ILE A 39 3.50 6.22 -18.11
N GLU A 40 3.51 7.50 -18.51
CA GLU A 40 3.87 7.91 -19.87
C GLU A 40 5.33 7.54 -20.19
N LYS A 41 6.27 7.83 -19.27
CA LYS A 41 7.70 7.55 -19.48
C LYS A 41 8.03 6.06 -19.56
N THR A 42 7.30 5.23 -18.82
CA THR A 42 7.63 3.81 -18.66
C THR A 42 6.70 2.86 -19.40
N ASN A 43 5.58 3.37 -19.93
CA ASN A 43 4.48 2.59 -20.52
C ASN A 43 4.13 1.37 -19.65
N SER A 44 3.80 1.63 -18.38
CA SER A 44 3.55 0.60 -17.37
C SER A 44 2.13 0.69 -16.81
N TYR A 45 1.62 -0.43 -16.32
CA TYR A 45 0.48 -0.42 -15.40
C TYR A 45 0.91 0.10 -14.03
N VAL A 46 -0.05 0.46 -13.17
CA VAL A 46 0.26 1.05 -11.87
C VAL A 46 -0.51 0.35 -10.74
N SER A 47 0.15 0.23 -9.60
CA SER A 47 -0.49 -0.05 -8.33
C SER A 47 0.13 0.84 -7.25
N LEU A 48 -0.72 1.47 -6.44
CA LEU A 48 -0.32 2.37 -5.37
C LEU A 48 -0.66 1.72 -4.03
N VAL A 49 0.20 1.84 -3.04
CA VAL A 49 -0.02 1.25 -1.72
C VAL A 49 0.39 2.21 -0.61
N GLY A 50 -0.37 2.28 0.48
CA GLY A 50 0.04 3.00 1.68
C GLY A 50 -1.10 3.74 2.37
N ASP A 51 -0.76 4.67 3.25
CA ASP A 51 -1.70 5.41 4.10
C ASP A 51 -2.21 6.66 3.37
N PHE A 52 -3.47 6.61 2.94
CA PHE A 52 -4.12 7.75 2.28
C PHE A 52 -4.83 8.67 3.26
N ASN A 53 -4.91 8.30 4.55
CA ASN A 53 -5.74 8.96 5.58
C ASN A 53 -7.19 9.22 5.12
N ALA A 54 -7.68 8.38 4.19
CA ALA A 54 -8.93 8.55 3.48
C ALA A 54 -9.95 7.52 3.98
N LYS A 55 -11.04 7.96 4.61
CA LYS A 55 -12.14 7.09 5.01
C LYS A 55 -13.15 7.04 3.88
N THR A 56 -13.26 5.90 3.20
CA THR A 56 -14.13 5.77 2.02
C THR A 56 -15.43 5.03 2.30
N LYS A 57 -15.54 4.35 3.45
CA LYS A 57 -16.66 3.46 3.80
C LYS A 57 -16.89 2.39 2.72
N LEU A 58 -17.94 2.55 1.91
CA LEU A 58 -18.34 1.70 0.78
C LEU A 58 -18.66 2.57 -0.45
N LEU A 59 -18.10 3.78 -0.53
CA LEU A 59 -18.19 4.58 -1.74
C LEU A 59 -17.61 3.79 -2.92
N SER A 60 -18.32 3.80 -4.05
CA SER A 60 -17.88 3.11 -5.26
C SER A 60 -16.82 3.91 -5.97
N ASP A 61 -15.69 3.27 -6.23
CA ASP A 61 -14.56 3.67 -7.07
C ASP A 61 -14.68 3.17 -8.52
N ILE A 62 -15.66 2.31 -8.81
CA ILE A 62 -15.95 1.83 -10.17
C ILE A 62 -16.99 2.74 -10.84
N VAL A 63 -16.71 3.13 -12.08
CA VAL A 63 -17.68 3.73 -13.02
C VAL A 63 -18.33 2.59 -13.80
N ILE A 64 -19.66 2.51 -13.79
CA ILE A 64 -20.41 1.48 -14.52
C ILE A 64 -20.87 2.09 -15.84
N PRO A 65 -20.43 1.56 -17.00
CA PRO A 65 -20.96 1.95 -18.30
C PRO A 65 -22.49 1.81 -18.36
N ASP A 66 -23.18 2.87 -18.79
CA ASP A 66 -24.61 2.83 -19.05
C ASP A 66 -24.91 2.81 -20.55
N SER A 67 -26.18 2.66 -20.93
CA SER A 67 -26.59 2.59 -22.33
C SER A 67 -26.21 3.84 -23.15
N LYS A 68 -26.13 5.01 -22.51
CA LYS A 68 -25.77 6.26 -23.18
C LYS A 68 -24.28 6.30 -23.52
N LEU A 69 -23.44 5.68 -22.70
CA LEU A 69 -22.02 5.57 -22.99
C LEU A 69 -21.78 4.77 -24.27
N PHE A 70 -22.53 3.69 -24.47
CA PHE A 70 -22.46 2.89 -25.70
C PHE A 70 -22.97 3.66 -26.93
N GLU A 71 -24.02 4.48 -26.76
CA GLU A 71 -24.52 5.36 -27.83
C GLU A 71 -23.43 6.39 -28.27
N ILE A 72 -22.65 6.93 -27.33
CA ILE A 72 -21.55 7.87 -27.65
C ILE A 72 -20.44 7.18 -28.45
N LEU A 73 -20.09 5.94 -28.09
CA LEU A 73 -19.03 5.17 -28.75
C LEU A 73 -19.34 4.87 -30.23
N ASP A 74 -20.62 4.73 -30.58
CA ASP A 74 -21.05 4.50 -31.96
C ASP A 74 -20.88 5.77 -32.83
N ASP A 75 -20.92 6.96 -32.24
CA ASP A 75 -20.86 8.25 -32.93
C ASP A 75 -19.46 8.89 -32.92
N ILE A 76 -18.70 8.73 -31.83
CA ILE A 76 -17.36 9.33 -31.62
C ILE A 76 -16.48 8.33 -30.86
N VAL A 77 -15.32 7.99 -31.41
CA VAL A 77 -14.28 7.23 -30.70
C VAL A 77 -13.47 8.20 -29.84
N ASP A 78 -13.91 8.40 -28.61
CA ASP A 78 -13.15 9.07 -27.57
C ASP A 78 -12.31 8.01 -26.82
N ASP A 79 -10.98 8.13 -26.89
CA ASP A 79 -10.03 7.18 -26.30
C ASP A 79 -10.23 7.06 -24.77
N ASP A 80 -10.63 8.14 -24.09
CA ASP A 80 -10.88 8.12 -22.65
C ASP A 80 -12.14 7.30 -22.34
N VAL A 81 -13.21 7.50 -23.11
CA VAL A 81 -14.46 6.73 -22.97
C VAL A 81 -14.21 5.25 -23.23
N LEU A 82 -13.46 4.95 -24.28
CA LEU A 82 -13.11 3.59 -24.64
C LEU A 82 -12.27 2.91 -23.55
N SER A 83 -11.33 3.65 -22.93
CA SER A 83 -10.53 3.20 -21.79
C SER A 83 -11.41 2.75 -20.61
N TYR A 84 -12.44 3.54 -20.24
CA TYR A 84 -13.38 3.16 -19.17
C TYR A 84 -14.11 1.85 -19.45
N VAL A 85 -14.57 1.65 -20.69
CA VAL A 85 -15.29 0.43 -21.08
C VAL A 85 -14.36 -0.78 -21.04
N TYR A 86 -13.15 -0.66 -21.59
CA TYR A 86 -12.16 -1.73 -21.54
C TYR A 86 -11.77 -2.11 -20.12
N ASP A 87 -11.56 -1.13 -19.23
CA ASP A 87 -11.23 -1.43 -17.84
C ASP A 87 -12.39 -2.11 -17.10
N TYR A 88 -13.63 -1.67 -17.34
CA TYR A 88 -14.81 -2.34 -16.79
C TYR A 88 -14.93 -3.79 -17.26
N GLU A 89 -14.75 -4.05 -18.57
CA GLU A 89 -14.74 -5.41 -19.11
C GLU A 89 -13.61 -6.26 -18.53
N ASN A 90 -12.42 -5.69 -18.36
CA ASN A 90 -11.27 -6.37 -17.78
C ASN A 90 -11.54 -6.77 -16.32
N LEU A 91 -12.16 -5.90 -15.53
CA LEU A 91 -12.60 -6.23 -14.18
C LEU A 91 -13.60 -7.40 -14.16
N LEU A 92 -14.56 -7.44 -15.09
CA LEU A 92 -15.53 -8.53 -15.20
C LEU A 92 -14.86 -9.85 -15.61
N GLN A 93 -13.97 -9.81 -16.61
CA GLN A 93 -13.25 -10.99 -17.10
C GLN A 93 -12.35 -11.62 -16.05
N ASN A 94 -11.87 -10.82 -15.09
CA ASN A 94 -11.03 -11.27 -13.99
C ASN A 94 -11.81 -11.55 -12.69
N ASP A 95 -13.15 -11.61 -12.75
CA ASP A 95 -14.03 -11.88 -11.61
C ASP A 95 -13.78 -10.93 -10.41
N VAL A 96 -13.41 -9.67 -10.68
CA VAL A 96 -13.21 -8.68 -9.63
C VAL A 96 -14.56 -8.33 -8.99
N PRO A 97 -14.69 -8.34 -7.65
CA PRO A 97 -15.94 -7.91 -7.02
C PRO A 97 -16.29 -6.45 -7.34
N MET A 98 -17.38 -6.23 -8.09
CA MET A 98 -17.85 -4.87 -8.45
C MET A 98 -18.21 -4.03 -7.21
N LYS A 99 -18.68 -4.69 -6.14
CA LYS A 99 -18.87 -4.05 -4.84
C LYS A 99 -17.70 -4.40 -3.93
N ARG A 100 -17.07 -3.38 -3.38
CA ARG A 100 -16.04 -3.54 -2.35
C ARG A 100 -16.67 -3.96 -1.02
N TYR A 101 -15.93 -4.77 -0.26
CA TYR A 101 -16.24 -5.08 1.12
C TYR A 101 -15.37 -4.23 2.05
N SER A 102 -15.95 -3.84 3.19
CA SER A 102 -15.27 -3.02 4.20
C SER A 102 -15.90 -3.28 5.55
N THR A 103 -15.06 -3.56 6.53
CA THR A 103 -15.43 -3.58 7.95
C THR A 103 -15.41 -2.18 8.56
N ASP A 104 -14.77 -1.20 7.91
CA ASP A 104 -14.90 0.21 8.27
C ASP A 104 -16.19 0.81 7.72
N ILE A 105 -17.11 1.10 8.64
CA ILE A 105 -18.42 1.72 8.36
C ILE A 105 -18.46 3.21 8.72
N SER A 106 -17.32 3.80 9.08
CA SER A 106 -17.19 5.21 9.44
C SER A 106 -17.71 6.13 8.34
N VAL A 107 -18.18 7.32 8.71
CA VAL A 107 -18.58 8.34 7.74
C VAL A 107 -17.35 8.74 6.90
N PRO A 108 -17.47 8.81 5.57
CA PRO A 108 -16.38 9.28 4.74
C PRO A 108 -15.90 10.69 5.09
N ASN A 109 -14.59 10.93 5.00
CA ASN A 109 -14.00 12.27 5.13
C ASN A 109 -13.72 12.88 3.75
N ASN A 110 -13.17 14.10 3.71
CA ASN A 110 -12.93 14.81 2.45
C ASN A 110 -11.92 14.06 1.57
N TYR A 111 -10.86 13.52 2.15
CA TYR A 111 -9.90 12.66 1.49
C TYR A 111 -10.52 11.35 1.03
N GLY A 112 -11.50 10.81 1.74
CA GLY A 112 -12.33 9.71 1.28
C GLY A 112 -13.01 10.01 -0.04
N HIS A 113 -13.65 11.17 -0.16
CA HIS A 113 -14.26 11.61 -1.41
C HIS A 113 -13.21 11.86 -2.51
N LYS A 114 -12.12 12.58 -2.19
CA LYS A 114 -11.03 12.84 -3.14
C LYS A 114 -10.36 11.56 -3.64
N LEU A 115 -10.15 10.57 -2.77
CA LEU A 115 -9.59 9.27 -3.16
C LEU A 115 -10.51 8.54 -4.14
N ILE A 116 -11.83 8.56 -3.90
CA ILE A 116 -12.80 7.93 -4.81
C ILE A 116 -12.81 8.64 -6.17
N ASP A 117 -12.77 9.97 -6.18
CA ASP A 117 -12.70 10.74 -7.43
C ASP A 117 -11.37 10.53 -8.16
N PHE A 118 -10.25 10.46 -7.42
CA PHE A 118 -8.94 10.11 -7.94
C PHE A 118 -8.95 8.72 -8.58
N CYS A 119 -9.52 7.72 -7.90
CA CYS A 119 -9.62 6.35 -8.40
C CYS A 119 -10.41 6.30 -9.72
N LYS A 120 -11.58 6.95 -9.77
CA LYS A 120 -12.41 6.99 -10.97
C LYS A 120 -11.72 7.66 -12.14
N ARG A 121 -11.10 8.83 -11.93
CA ARG A 121 -10.45 9.60 -13.01
C ARG A 121 -9.23 8.88 -13.61
N ASN A 122 -8.62 7.98 -12.84
CA ASN A 122 -7.38 7.31 -13.22
C ASN A 122 -7.56 5.81 -13.48
N ASN A 123 -8.80 5.31 -13.56
CA ASN A 123 -9.11 3.88 -13.68
C ASN A 123 -8.37 2.99 -12.67
N LEU A 124 -8.29 3.46 -11.43
CA LEU A 124 -7.73 2.72 -10.31
C LEU A 124 -8.84 2.17 -9.43
N TYR A 125 -8.58 1.00 -8.86
CA TYR A 125 -9.54 0.30 -8.03
C TYR A 125 -8.94 -0.05 -6.68
N ILE A 126 -9.70 0.16 -5.61
CA ILE A 126 -9.34 -0.21 -4.26
C ILE A 126 -9.37 -1.75 -4.15
N GLY A 127 -8.25 -2.33 -3.76
CA GLY A 127 -8.06 -3.78 -3.62
C GLY A 127 -8.47 -4.36 -2.27
N ASN A 128 -8.49 -3.57 -1.20
CA ASN A 128 -8.98 -4.03 0.11
C ASN A 128 -10.43 -4.54 -0.04
N GLY A 129 -10.71 -5.75 0.46
CA GLY A 129 -12.00 -6.41 0.31
C GLY A 129 -12.29 -7.00 -1.09
N ARG A 130 -11.38 -6.85 -2.06
CA ARG A 130 -11.53 -7.34 -3.46
C ARG A 130 -10.46 -8.31 -3.90
N LEU A 131 -9.22 -8.12 -3.45
CA LEU A 131 -8.10 -8.94 -3.89
C LEU A 131 -8.17 -10.37 -3.32
N PRO A 132 -7.72 -11.39 -4.07
CA PRO A 132 -7.71 -12.75 -3.58
C PRO A 132 -6.81 -12.87 -2.35
N GLY A 133 -7.24 -13.59 -1.31
CA GLY A 133 -6.49 -13.77 -0.08
C GLY A 133 -7.39 -13.77 1.16
N LYS A 134 -6.81 -13.56 2.34
CA LYS A 134 -7.58 -13.59 3.60
C LYS A 134 -8.52 -12.40 3.73
N ASP A 135 -8.22 -11.26 3.10
CA ASP A 135 -9.08 -10.06 3.17
C ASP A 135 -10.20 -10.05 2.11
N PHE A 136 -10.27 -11.07 1.25
CA PHE A 136 -11.28 -11.16 0.20
C PHE A 136 -12.70 -11.15 0.78
N LEU A 137 -13.55 -10.23 0.31
CA LEU A 137 -14.91 -9.98 0.82
C LEU A 137 -15.00 -9.58 2.30
N ILE A 138 -13.90 -9.06 2.88
CA ILE A 138 -13.86 -8.57 4.26
C ILE A 138 -13.56 -7.07 4.27
N GLY A 139 -12.37 -6.67 3.80
CA GLY A 139 -11.91 -5.28 3.90
C GLY A 139 -11.65 -4.87 5.34
N GLU A 140 -10.66 -5.51 5.96
CA GLU A 140 -10.23 -5.27 7.33
C GLU A 140 -9.73 -3.83 7.54
N LYS A 141 -9.91 -3.35 8.77
CA LYS A 141 -9.38 -2.05 9.20
C LYS A 141 -7.88 -2.14 9.36
N THR A 142 -7.20 -1.06 8.99
CA THR A 142 -5.74 -0.99 8.98
C THR A 142 -5.19 -0.09 10.06
N CYS A 143 -6.01 0.77 10.68
CA CYS A 143 -5.58 1.67 11.74
C CYS A 143 -6.41 1.48 13.02
N LYS A 144 -5.74 1.09 14.11
CA LYS A 144 -6.28 0.84 15.47
C LYS A 144 -7.50 -0.07 15.55
N ASN A 145 -7.76 -0.90 14.54
CA ASN A 145 -9.05 -1.59 14.38
C ASN A 145 -10.27 -0.62 14.42
N VAL A 146 -10.04 0.65 14.06
CA VAL A 146 -11.06 1.71 13.98
C VAL A 146 -11.37 2.03 12.54
N SER A 147 -10.35 2.25 11.70
CA SER A 147 -10.55 2.70 10.32
C SER A 147 -9.71 1.93 9.31
N LEU A 148 -10.23 1.84 8.09
CA LEU A 148 -9.51 1.43 6.90
C LEU A 148 -9.06 2.71 6.18
N ILE A 149 -7.76 2.98 6.21
CA ILE A 149 -7.14 4.17 5.61
C ILE A 149 -5.87 3.84 4.80
N ASP A 150 -5.32 2.64 5.02
CA ASP A 150 -4.22 2.09 4.25
C ASP A 150 -4.81 1.27 3.11
N TYR A 151 -4.54 1.66 1.88
CA TYR A 151 -5.12 1.02 0.71
C TYR A 151 -4.04 0.46 -0.20
N ILE A 152 -4.41 -0.58 -0.93
CA ILE A 152 -3.79 -0.92 -2.20
C ILE A 152 -4.75 -0.53 -3.33
N LEU A 153 -4.28 0.28 -4.26
CA LEU A 153 -4.96 0.69 -5.48
C LEU A 153 -4.29 -0.03 -6.65
N PHE A 154 -5.05 -0.43 -7.66
CA PHE A 154 -4.51 -1.13 -8.82
C PHE A 154 -5.27 -0.77 -10.10
N SER A 155 -4.58 -0.69 -11.23
CA SER A 155 -5.24 -0.69 -12.55
C SER A 155 -5.76 -2.10 -12.86
N SER A 156 -6.89 -2.20 -13.59
CA SER A 156 -7.62 -3.45 -13.85
C SER A 156 -6.71 -4.67 -14.18
N HIS A 157 -5.74 -4.46 -15.07
CA HIS A 157 -4.78 -5.44 -15.57
C HIS A 157 -3.90 -6.08 -14.48
N VAL A 158 -3.59 -5.33 -13.41
CA VAL A 158 -2.72 -5.79 -12.31
C VAL A 158 -3.44 -6.81 -11.43
N PHE A 159 -4.78 -6.84 -11.44
CA PHE A 159 -5.57 -7.77 -10.61
C PHE A 159 -5.11 -9.23 -10.77
N SER A 160 -4.93 -9.66 -12.02
CA SER A 160 -4.57 -11.04 -12.38
C SER A 160 -3.23 -11.51 -11.77
N LEU A 161 -2.38 -10.57 -11.35
CA LEU A 161 -1.10 -10.84 -10.73
C LEU A 161 -1.22 -11.19 -9.25
N PHE A 162 -2.25 -10.70 -8.56
CA PHE A 162 -2.40 -10.94 -7.12
C PHE A 162 -2.67 -12.42 -6.83
N LYS A 163 -1.87 -12.99 -5.92
CA LYS A 163 -2.05 -14.37 -5.42
C LYS A 163 -2.60 -14.42 -4.02
N SER A 164 -2.24 -13.43 -3.21
CA SER A 164 -2.76 -13.27 -1.86
C SER A 164 -2.67 -11.81 -1.45
N PHE A 165 -3.68 -11.33 -0.74
CA PHE A 165 -3.73 -10.06 -0.06
C PHE A 165 -4.35 -10.26 1.33
N TYR A 166 -3.76 -9.65 2.35
CA TYR A 166 -4.30 -9.62 3.71
C TYR A 166 -3.78 -8.43 4.50
N VAL A 167 -4.54 -8.00 5.50
CA VAL A 167 -4.06 -7.10 6.55
C VAL A 167 -3.44 -7.96 7.65
N SER A 168 -2.20 -7.65 8.03
CA SER A 168 -1.52 -8.36 9.12
C SER A 168 -2.11 -7.99 10.48
N GLU A 169 -1.91 -8.85 11.47
CA GLU A 169 -2.21 -8.48 12.86
C GLU A 169 -1.35 -7.27 13.26
N PHE A 170 -1.94 -6.37 14.04
CA PHE A 170 -1.22 -5.20 14.54
C PHE A 170 0.01 -5.65 15.31
N ASN A 171 1.16 -5.10 14.94
CA ASN A 171 2.42 -5.38 15.61
C ASN A 171 3.04 -4.08 16.13
N PRO A 172 3.15 -3.92 17.48
CA PRO A 172 3.71 -2.71 18.09
C PRO A 172 5.20 -2.48 17.75
N LEU A 173 5.91 -3.45 17.17
CA LEU A 173 7.25 -3.27 16.62
C LEU A 173 7.29 -2.36 15.39
N PHE A 174 6.30 -2.52 14.52
CA PHE A 174 6.31 -1.95 13.19
C PHE A 174 5.47 -0.69 13.09
N SER A 175 4.54 -0.51 14.02
CA SER A 175 3.71 0.68 14.07
C SER A 175 3.16 0.91 15.47
N ASP A 176 2.84 2.16 15.77
CA ASP A 176 2.07 2.55 16.95
C ASP A 176 0.56 2.38 16.73
N VAL A 177 0.09 2.42 15.47
CA VAL A 177 -1.34 2.47 15.16
C VAL A 177 -1.77 1.69 13.91
N HIS A 178 -0.87 1.34 12.99
CA HIS A 178 -1.20 0.70 11.71
C HIS A 178 -0.86 -0.80 11.67
N SER A 179 -1.69 -1.57 11.00
CA SER A 179 -1.41 -2.93 10.55
C SER A 179 -0.81 -2.89 9.14
N SER A 180 0.16 -3.74 8.85
CA SER A 180 0.77 -3.80 7.51
C SER A 180 -0.16 -4.43 6.49
N LEU A 181 -0.17 -3.88 5.28
CA LEU A 181 -0.75 -4.51 4.11
C LEU A 181 0.24 -5.53 3.54
N CYS A 182 -0.19 -6.78 3.40
CA CYS A 182 0.66 -7.87 2.93
C CYS A 182 0.09 -8.47 1.65
N PHE A 183 0.90 -8.54 0.61
CA PHE A 183 0.46 -9.11 -0.67
C PHE A 183 1.56 -9.86 -1.41
N LYS A 184 1.13 -10.76 -2.31
CA LYS A 184 2.00 -11.52 -3.21
C LYS A 184 1.53 -11.30 -4.63
N LEU A 185 2.46 -10.87 -5.48
CA LEU A 185 2.27 -10.74 -6.92
C LEU A 185 2.97 -11.91 -7.62
N HIS A 186 2.38 -12.39 -8.69
CA HIS A 186 3.05 -13.25 -9.65
C HIS A 186 3.71 -12.37 -10.71
N ALA A 187 5.03 -12.48 -10.85
CA ALA A 187 5.78 -11.73 -11.85
C ALA A 187 6.75 -12.67 -12.58
N THR A 188 6.89 -12.48 -13.89
CA THR A 188 7.96 -13.10 -14.67
C THR A 188 9.08 -12.06 -14.77
N VAL A 189 10.18 -12.28 -14.04
CA VAL A 189 11.31 -11.35 -14.01
C VAL A 189 12.33 -11.81 -15.04
N ASN A 190 12.37 -11.13 -16.19
CA ASN A 190 13.33 -11.46 -17.25
C ASN A 190 14.72 -10.86 -16.98
N ASN A 191 14.81 -9.74 -16.25
CA ASN A 191 16.05 -9.11 -15.81
C ASN A 191 15.79 -8.32 -14.52
N PHE A 192 16.53 -8.64 -13.45
CA PHE A 192 16.48 -7.87 -12.21
C PHE A 192 17.63 -6.86 -12.20
N THR A 193 17.30 -5.57 -12.31
CA THR A 193 18.29 -4.49 -12.22
C THR A 193 17.99 -3.67 -10.97
N ILE A 194 18.88 -3.77 -9.97
CA ILE A 194 18.85 -2.84 -8.83
C ILE A 194 19.54 -1.56 -9.29
N ASN A 195 18.76 -0.53 -9.60
CA ASN A 195 19.31 0.81 -9.75
C ASN A 195 19.51 1.40 -8.35
N SER A 196 20.65 1.09 -7.72
CA SER A 196 21.03 1.66 -6.42
C SER A 196 21.65 3.06 -6.56
N SER A 197 21.12 3.90 -7.47
CA SER A 197 21.47 5.32 -7.46
C SER A 197 20.63 5.99 -6.38
N ILE A 198 21.12 5.92 -5.15
CA ILE A 198 20.69 6.83 -4.09
C ILE A 198 21.08 8.22 -4.58
N ASP A 199 20.11 8.98 -5.07
CA ASP A 199 20.30 10.41 -5.25
C ASP A 199 20.26 11.04 -3.85
N ASP A 200 21.43 11.08 -3.21
CA ASP A 200 21.66 11.66 -1.86
C ASP A 200 21.30 13.15 -1.77
N SER A 201 20.85 13.77 -2.87
CA SER A 201 20.49 15.19 -2.91
C SER A 201 19.16 15.53 -2.20
N ASN A 202 18.33 14.53 -1.89
CA ASN A 202 17.01 14.73 -1.25
C ASN A 202 16.82 13.92 0.05
N THR A 203 17.87 13.65 0.83
CA THR A 203 17.66 13.15 2.19
C THR A 203 16.87 14.18 3.02
N PRO A 204 15.69 13.85 3.58
CA PRO A 204 15.08 14.67 4.60
C PRO A 204 16.06 14.75 5.76
N THR A 205 16.53 15.95 6.10
CA THR A 205 17.49 16.20 7.19
C THR A 205 16.95 15.88 8.59
N HIS A 206 15.73 15.35 8.69
CA HIS A 206 15.16 14.88 9.93
C HIS A 206 15.44 13.38 10.10
N THR A 207 16.64 13.09 10.61
CA THR A 207 16.85 11.85 11.33
C THR A 207 15.84 11.78 12.48
N PRO A 208 15.13 10.66 12.68
CA PRO A 208 14.29 10.49 13.85
C PRO A 208 15.17 10.68 15.09
N ARG A 209 14.96 11.80 15.80
CA ARG A 209 15.75 12.12 16.99
C ARG A 209 15.23 11.25 18.12
N TRP A 210 16.04 10.26 18.51
CA TRP A 210 15.84 9.52 19.75
C TRP A 210 15.55 10.51 20.89
N ILE A 211 14.47 10.26 21.63
CA ILE A 211 14.10 11.07 22.79
C ILE A 211 14.54 10.28 24.02
N PRO A 212 15.65 10.66 24.70
CA PRO A 212 16.19 9.88 25.81
C PRO A 212 15.18 9.68 26.96
N THR A 213 14.26 10.63 27.13
CA THR A 213 13.22 10.52 28.16
C THR A 213 12.18 9.42 27.89
N LYS A 214 12.09 8.90 26.66
CA LYS A 214 11.23 7.77 26.29
C LYS A 214 11.95 6.41 26.33
N GLN A 215 13.23 6.37 26.74
CA GLN A 215 14.03 5.16 26.76
C GLN A 215 13.42 4.05 27.62
N ASN A 216 13.04 4.36 28.85
CA ASN A 216 12.49 3.35 29.76
C ASN A 216 11.12 2.85 29.28
N GLN A 217 10.30 3.73 28.70
CA GLN A 217 9.03 3.35 28.10
C GLN A 217 9.24 2.40 26.92
N PHE A 218 10.22 2.67 26.06
CA PHE A 218 10.57 1.78 24.95
C PHE A 218 11.07 0.42 25.46
N ILE A 219 11.99 0.40 26.43
CA ILE A 219 12.50 -0.84 27.03
C ILE A 219 11.40 -1.63 27.73
N GLU A 220 10.49 -0.97 28.45
CA GLU A 220 9.34 -1.63 29.09
C GLU A 220 8.36 -2.19 28.06
N SER A 221 8.09 -1.48 26.97
CA SER A 221 7.25 -1.99 25.88
C SER A 221 7.86 -3.25 25.24
N ILE A 222 9.18 -3.29 25.06
CA ILE A 222 9.90 -4.47 24.57
C ILE A 222 9.81 -5.61 25.59
N ASN A 223 10.12 -5.33 26.86
CA ASN A 223 10.22 -6.34 27.92
C ASN A 223 8.87 -6.95 28.34
N ASN A 224 7.79 -6.18 28.26
CA ASN A 224 6.46 -6.63 28.65
C ASN A 224 5.75 -7.43 27.56
N ASP A 225 6.27 -7.41 26.33
CA ASP A 225 5.66 -8.10 25.20
C ASP A 225 6.50 -9.31 24.79
N VAL A 226 6.22 -10.45 25.44
CA VAL A 226 6.86 -11.75 25.16
C VAL A 226 6.73 -12.13 23.67
N THR A 227 5.66 -11.71 23.01
CA THR A 227 5.42 -11.99 21.59
C THR A 227 6.40 -11.22 20.70
N MET A 228 6.84 -10.05 21.14
CA MET A 228 7.78 -9.19 20.46
C MET A 228 9.18 -9.81 20.38
N PHE A 229 9.66 -10.42 21.46
CA PHE A 229 10.94 -11.14 21.45
C PHE A 229 10.93 -12.35 20.53
N THR A 230 9.88 -13.18 20.60
CA THR A 230 9.72 -14.32 19.67
C THR A 230 9.60 -13.88 18.22
N THR A 231 8.98 -12.72 17.96
CA THR A 231 8.87 -12.16 16.61
C THR A 231 10.24 -11.69 16.11
N ILE A 232 11.02 -11.01 16.95
CA ILE A 232 12.39 -10.60 16.61
C ILE A 232 13.26 -11.83 16.32
N GLU A 233 13.20 -12.87 17.17
CA GLU A 233 13.95 -14.11 16.96
C GLU A 233 13.52 -14.80 15.65
N SER A 234 12.22 -14.89 15.38
CA SER A 234 11.70 -15.47 14.12
C SER A 234 12.13 -14.68 12.89
N LEU A 235 12.14 -13.34 12.96
CA LEU A 235 12.59 -12.50 11.84
C LEU A 235 14.10 -12.62 11.60
N LEU A 236 14.89 -12.75 12.66
CA LEU A 236 16.32 -13.00 12.57
C LEU A 236 16.60 -14.38 11.95
N ASP A 237 15.83 -15.39 12.35
CA ASP A 237 15.92 -16.74 11.78
C ASP A 237 15.52 -16.76 10.29
N GLU A 238 14.44 -16.05 9.89
CA GLU A 238 14.03 -15.92 8.49
C GLU A 238 15.07 -15.18 7.63
N LEU A 239 15.72 -14.16 8.17
CA LEU A 239 16.80 -13.43 7.50
C LEU A 239 18.06 -14.30 7.33
N ASP A 240 18.37 -15.14 8.33
CA ASP A 240 19.47 -16.11 8.28
C ASP A 240 19.19 -17.24 7.28
N GLU A 241 17.93 -17.67 7.13
CA GLU A 241 17.53 -18.67 6.13
C GLU A 241 17.61 -18.14 4.68
N GLN A 242 17.38 -16.85 4.47
CA GLN A 242 17.54 -16.20 3.15
C GLN A 242 19.01 -15.86 2.83
N GLY A 243 19.89 -15.80 3.83
CA GLY A 243 21.32 -15.56 3.70
C GLY A 243 22.17 -16.82 3.84
N GLN A 244 22.29 -17.64 2.79
CA GLN A 244 23.28 -18.73 2.80
C GLN A 244 24.72 -18.17 2.82
N GLY A 245 25.32 -18.07 4.01
CA GLY A 245 26.76 -17.81 4.16
C GLY A 245 27.21 -17.32 5.53
N GLN A 246 27.56 -18.26 6.43
CA GLN A 246 28.43 -18.13 7.61
C GLN A 246 28.52 -16.74 8.28
N HIS A 247 27.66 -16.47 9.26
CA HIS A 247 28.06 -15.65 10.41
C HIS A 247 27.77 -16.37 11.72
N THR A 248 28.83 -16.54 12.51
CA THR A 248 28.85 -17.20 13.82
C THR A 248 27.81 -16.63 14.77
N LYS A 249 26.98 -17.51 15.38
CA LYS A 249 26.18 -17.20 16.57
C LYS A 249 27.03 -16.50 17.64
N LYS A 250 26.91 -15.17 17.75
CA LYS A 250 27.32 -14.47 18.97
C LYS A 250 26.12 -14.50 19.91
N HIS A 251 26.19 -15.37 20.92
CA HIS A 251 25.32 -15.24 22.08
C HIS A 251 25.51 -13.85 22.69
N TYR A 252 24.54 -12.97 22.52
CA TYR A 252 24.47 -11.73 23.27
C TYR A 252 24.06 -12.06 24.70
N LYS A 253 25.06 -12.30 25.56
CA LYS A 253 24.87 -12.22 27.01
C LYS A 253 24.90 -10.74 27.37
N LEU A 254 23.74 -10.16 27.68
CA LEU A 254 23.66 -8.84 28.28
C LEU A 254 24.27 -8.91 29.69
N SER A 255 25.56 -8.58 29.83
CA SER A 255 26.10 -8.16 31.13
C SER A 255 25.75 -6.70 31.35
N SER A 256 25.19 -6.41 32.52
CA SER A 256 24.57 -5.15 32.95
C SER A 256 25.49 -3.91 33.02
N GLU A 257 26.64 -3.90 32.35
CA GLU A 257 27.59 -2.80 32.41
C GLU A 257 28.23 -2.57 31.04
N GLN A 258 27.63 -1.71 30.22
CA GLN A 258 28.37 -0.99 29.19
C GLN A 258 27.73 0.39 28.95
N SER A 259 28.40 1.39 29.51
CA SER A 259 28.18 2.82 29.29
C SER A 259 28.43 3.15 27.82
N TRP A 260 27.37 3.54 27.11
CA TRP A 260 27.50 4.11 25.77
C TRP A 260 27.95 5.57 25.89
N ARG A 261 29.16 5.85 25.40
CA ARG A 261 29.69 7.20 25.23
C ARG A 261 28.97 7.89 24.08
N THR A 262 28.53 9.10 24.37
CA THR A 262 27.85 10.08 23.53
C THR A 262 28.72 10.51 22.34
N LEU A 263 28.11 10.58 21.15
CA LEU A 263 28.42 11.54 20.09
C LEU A 263 27.14 12.33 19.78
#